data_AF-A0A917CAJ5-F1
#
_entry.id   AF-A0A917CAJ5-F1
#
_cell.length_a   1.000
_cell.length_b   1.000
_cell.length_c   1.000
_cell.angle_alpha   90.00
_cell.angle_beta   90.00
_cell.angle_gamma   90.00
#
_symmetry.space_group_name_H-M   'P 1'
#
loop_
_entity.id
_entity.type
_entity.pdbx_description
1 polymer ?
#
loop_
_entity_poly.entity_id
_entity_poly.type
_entity_poly.pdbx_seq_one_letter_code
_entity_poly.pdbx_strand_id
1 'polypeptide(L)'
;MAIANNEILTPDAGAATSLAPGDWASKATQTYQALLPHFDDTKTSFWLAGHACDTLTDYYFEVDRTDVATLAGIVARKYRPNSAYWYDDYSWWGNAMVRAAGSSMYNADSRAAFLSVAMDAWLWIDGNAPNGWAWADQQKFAALEPLFSGGVWNRFLTDNCNPGPGDRICGRQNTVTNLGYLLLAERFFLHEPSNDIPPVLKRSYLTAAQREYAFLHQWMYLGKPDLALLNHFSPGNPGYVVMRERASLFKNGQQDPGYVPLFAWTGDQGLMVSALVDRMRVLGGGSDYQAALYLAMGLIDGVSEFLVKKNPYDEPGQLDPWGVQWPHDGYETDYWTGVAVFMRGLLYAYRNSPELKTFITNNATWMSLLRANAEMVLNKPDRPQSDNPLVSLTNDLAILAAAIAIVPHSA
;
A
#
# COMPACT_ATOMS: atom_id res chain seq x y z
N MET A 1 39.99 53.30 -16.95
CA MET A 1 39.90 51.86 -16.63
C MET A 1 38.50 51.62 -16.11
N ALA A 2 37.60 51.20 -17.00
CA ALA A 2 36.18 51.06 -16.72
C ALA A 2 35.88 49.63 -16.26
N ILE A 3 35.13 49.51 -15.16
CA ILE A 3 34.65 48.23 -14.62
C ILE A 3 33.31 47.95 -15.29
N ALA A 4 33.24 46.85 -16.02
CA ALA A 4 32.03 46.39 -16.69
C ALA A 4 31.11 45.65 -15.72
N ASN A 5 29.81 45.93 -15.82
CA ASN A 5 28.73 45.25 -15.13
C ASN A 5 28.59 43.82 -15.67
N ASN A 6 28.67 42.82 -14.80
CA ASN A 6 28.22 41.47 -15.11
C ASN A 6 26.72 41.37 -14.82
N GLU A 7 25.93 41.25 -15.89
CA GLU A 7 24.53 40.85 -15.83
C GLU A 7 24.42 39.45 -15.22
N ILE A 8 23.60 39.33 -14.18
CA ILE A 8 23.15 38.05 -13.65
C ILE A 8 22.11 37.54 -14.64
N LEU A 9 22.46 36.51 -15.40
CA LEU A 9 21.51 35.73 -16.18
C LEU A 9 20.60 34.98 -15.19
N THR A 10 19.38 35.48 -15.01
CA THR A 10 18.28 34.69 -14.45
C THR A 10 17.99 33.54 -15.43
N PRO A 11 17.92 32.29 -14.97
CA PRO A 11 17.41 31.21 -15.81
C PRO A 11 15.97 31.56 -16.19
N ASP A 12 15.68 31.60 -17.49
CA ASP A 12 14.32 31.54 -18.00
C ASP A 12 13.72 30.22 -17.51
N ALA A 13 12.98 30.29 -16.41
CA ALA A 13 12.02 29.27 -16.05
C ALA A 13 10.94 29.31 -17.14
N GLY A 14 11.16 28.54 -18.21
CA GLY A 14 10.17 28.33 -19.26
C GLY A 14 8.86 28.02 -18.56
N ALA A 15 7.86 28.87 -18.79
CA ALA A 15 6.56 28.75 -18.17
C ALA A 15 6.02 27.34 -18.49
N ALA A 16 6.08 26.44 -17.53
CA ALA A 16 5.34 25.20 -17.57
C ALA A 16 3.88 25.63 -17.68
N THR A 17 3.33 25.53 -18.89
CA THR A 17 1.93 25.75 -19.17
C THR A 17 1.15 24.90 -18.18
N SER A 18 0.49 25.55 -17.22
CA SER A 18 -0.44 24.95 -16.28
C SER A 18 -1.42 24.06 -17.07
N LEU A 19 -1.18 22.75 -17.07
CA LEU A 19 -2.07 21.79 -17.71
C LEU A 19 -3.44 21.86 -17.07
N ALA A 20 -4.49 21.86 -17.89
CA ALA A 20 -5.84 21.95 -17.39
C ALA A 20 -6.24 20.62 -16.73
N PRO A 21 -7.11 20.64 -15.71
CA PRO A 21 -7.61 19.44 -15.03
C PRO A 21 -8.19 18.37 -15.97
N GLY A 22 -8.69 18.80 -17.14
CA GLY A 22 -9.22 17.90 -18.18
C GLY A 22 -8.18 16.93 -18.76
N ASP A 23 -6.89 17.28 -18.72
CA ASP A 23 -5.84 16.47 -19.34
C ASP A 23 -5.55 15.21 -18.51
N TRP A 24 -5.53 15.33 -17.17
CA TRP A 24 -5.30 14.17 -16.29
C TRP A 24 -6.49 13.21 -16.27
N ALA A 25 -7.73 13.71 -16.25
CA ALA A 25 -8.92 12.86 -16.31
C ALA A 25 -9.03 12.11 -17.65
N SER A 26 -8.73 12.80 -18.76
CA SER A 26 -8.65 12.16 -20.09
C SER A 26 -7.57 11.09 -20.13
N LYS A 27 -6.37 11.38 -19.61
CA LYS A 27 -5.28 10.40 -19.52
C LYS A 27 -5.65 9.22 -18.63
N ALA A 28 -6.30 9.43 -17.49
CA ALA A 28 -6.77 8.37 -16.60
C ALA A 28 -7.75 7.44 -17.32
N THR A 29 -8.68 8.00 -18.11
CA THR A 29 -9.62 7.23 -18.93
C THR A 29 -8.88 6.38 -19.97
N GLN A 30 -7.88 6.94 -20.66
CA GLN A 30 -7.05 6.19 -21.62
C GLN A 30 -6.25 5.07 -20.93
N THR A 31 -5.64 5.37 -19.77
CA THR A 31 -4.90 4.39 -18.97
C THR A 31 -5.81 3.27 -18.49
N TYR A 32 -7.03 3.58 -18.01
CA TYR A 32 -8.05 2.59 -17.65
C TYR A 32 -8.40 1.67 -18.83
N GLN A 33 -8.65 2.24 -20.01
CA GLN A 33 -8.97 1.47 -21.22
C GLN A 33 -7.82 0.55 -21.65
N ALA A 34 -6.57 1.01 -21.51
CA ALA A 34 -5.38 0.20 -21.78
C ALA A 34 -5.14 -0.89 -20.72
N LEU A 35 -5.48 -0.61 -19.45
CA LEU A 35 -5.33 -1.53 -18.32
C LEU A 35 -6.31 -2.70 -18.41
N LEU A 36 -7.53 -2.45 -18.86
CA LEU A 36 -8.64 -3.40 -18.79
C LEU A 36 -8.35 -4.76 -19.48
N PRO A 37 -7.76 -4.84 -20.69
CA PRO A 37 -7.43 -6.12 -21.31
C PRO A 37 -6.38 -6.94 -20.53
N HIS A 38 -5.41 -6.28 -19.90
CA HIS A 38 -4.41 -6.95 -19.06
C HIS A 38 -5.02 -7.44 -17.76
N PHE A 39 -5.92 -6.66 -17.18
CA PHE A 39 -6.67 -7.07 -15.99
C PHE A 39 -7.58 -8.28 -16.30
N ASP A 40 -8.26 -8.28 -17.45
CA ASP A 40 -9.11 -9.39 -17.87
C ASP A 40 -8.35 -10.60 -18.50
N ASP A 41 -7.01 -10.57 -18.58
CA ASP A 41 -6.22 -11.73 -19.06
C ASP A 41 -6.24 -12.88 -18.04
N THR A 42 -6.60 -14.07 -18.50
CA THR A 42 -6.58 -15.33 -17.73
C THR A 42 -5.21 -15.71 -17.14
N LYS A 43 -4.12 -15.13 -17.65
CA LYS A 43 -2.74 -15.37 -17.18
C LYS A 43 -2.31 -14.44 -16.06
N THR A 44 -3.10 -13.43 -15.73
CA THR A 44 -2.81 -12.50 -14.64
C THR A 44 -2.72 -13.24 -13.31
N SER A 45 -1.66 -13.00 -12.53
CA SER A 45 -1.49 -13.62 -11.22
C SER A 45 -2.62 -13.19 -10.28
N PHE A 46 -3.00 -14.10 -9.39
CA PHE A 46 -4.17 -13.92 -8.53
C PHE A 46 -4.07 -12.65 -7.69
N TRP A 47 -2.96 -12.43 -6.98
CA TRP A 47 -2.77 -11.26 -6.14
C TRP A 47 -2.72 -9.95 -6.93
N LEU A 48 -2.09 -9.96 -8.11
CA LEU A 48 -1.93 -8.77 -8.94
C LEU A 48 -3.26 -8.32 -9.51
N ALA A 49 -4.17 -9.25 -9.80
CA ALA A 49 -5.56 -8.92 -10.11
C ALA A 49 -6.26 -8.26 -8.92
N GLY A 50 -6.12 -8.78 -7.69
CA GLY A 50 -6.68 -8.15 -6.49
C GLY A 50 -6.14 -6.73 -6.28
N HIS A 51 -4.82 -6.56 -6.45
CA HIS A 51 -4.16 -5.26 -6.43
C HIS A 51 -4.72 -4.31 -7.50
N ALA A 52 -4.77 -4.70 -8.77
CA ALA A 52 -5.29 -3.85 -9.86
C ALA A 52 -6.77 -3.50 -9.67
N CYS A 53 -7.57 -4.45 -9.18
CA CYS A 53 -8.99 -4.24 -8.90
C CYS A 53 -9.24 -3.11 -7.90
N ASP A 54 -8.38 -2.99 -6.89
CA ASP A 54 -8.48 -1.92 -5.91
C ASP A 54 -8.20 -0.56 -6.58
N THR A 55 -7.19 -0.45 -7.46
CA THR A 55 -6.95 0.78 -8.23
C THR A 55 -8.09 1.13 -9.18
N LEU A 56 -8.68 0.13 -9.84
CA LEU A 56 -9.86 0.33 -10.69
C LEU A 56 -11.02 0.92 -9.88
N THR A 57 -11.19 0.49 -8.63
CA THR A 57 -12.20 1.07 -7.72
C THR A 57 -11.95 2.56 -7.48
N ASP A 58 -10.69 2.97 -7.28
CA ASP A 58 -10.34 4.39 -7.14
C ASP A 58 -10.61 5.18 -8.43
N TYR A 59 -10.30 4.61 -9.60
CA TYR A 59 -10.65 5.24 -10.89
C TYR A 59 -12.14 5.56 -10.98
N TYR A 60 -13.01 4.60 -10.62
CA TYR A 60 -14.45 4.88 -10.66
C TYR A 60 -14.88 5.92 -9.61
N PHE A 61 -14.19 5.97 -8.47
CA PHE A 61 -14.51 6.95 -7.43
C PHE A 61 -14.10 8.38 -7.79
N GLU A 62 -12.96 8.57 -8.46
CA GLU A 62 -12.39 9.88 -8.76
C GLU A 62 -12.70 10.39 -10.17
N VAL A 63 -12.83 9.50 -11.16
CA VAL A 63 -12.78 9.88 -12.58
C VAL A 63 -14.11 9.63 -13.28
N ASP A 64 -14.60 8.39 -13.31
CA ASP A 64 -15.77 8.02 -14.11
C ASP A 64 -16.64 6.98 -13.40
N ARG A 65 -17.91 7.30 -13.14
CA ARG A 65 -18.87 6.40 -12.46
C ARG A 65 -19.82 5.66 -13.41
N THR A 66 -19.67 5.81 -14.72
CA THR A 66 -20.68 5.36 -15.68
C THR A 66 -20.70 3.84 -15.89
N ASP A 67 -19.59 3.14 -15.66
CA ASP A 67 -19.43 1.71 -15.96
C ASP A 67 -18.99 0.85 -14.77
N VAL A 68 -19.47 1.17 -13.56
CA VAL A 68 -19.12 0.45 -12.33
C VAL A 68 -19.55 -1.03 -12.37
N ALA A 69 -20.55 -1.37 -13.16
CA ALA A 69 -21.05 -2.74 -13.31
C ALA A 69 -20.03 -3.67 -14.00
N THR A 70 -19.20 -3.13 -14.90
CA THR A 70 -18.17 -3.92 -15.60
C THR A 70 -17.15 -4.49 -14.61
N LEU A 71 -16.74 -3.71 -13.61
CA LEU A 71 -15.81 -4.18 -12.58
C LEU A 71 -16.38 -5.36 -11.78
N ALA A 72 -17.65 -5.28 -11.35
CA ALA A 72 -18.31 -6.37 -10.64
C ALA A 72 -18.35 -7.67 -11.48
N GLY A 73 -18.65 -7.54 -12.77
CA GLY A 73 -18.64 -8.67 -13.70
C GLY A 73 -17.26 -9.29 -13.88
N ILE A 74 -16.19 -8.49 -13.92
CA ILE A 74 -14.81 -9.01 -14.04
C ILE A 74 -14.38 -9.70 -12.75
N VAL A 75 -14.64 -9.10 -11.59
CA VAL A 75 -14.33 -9.70 -10.27
C VAL A 75 -14.95 -11.10 -10.16
N ALA A 76 -16.22 -11.26 -10.52
CA ALA A 76 -16.91 -12.54 -10.49
C ALA A 76 -16.25 -13.63 -11.35
N ARG A 77 -15.52 -13.26 -12.41
CA ARG A 77 -14.77 -14.20 -13.27
C ARG A 77 -13.33 -14.43 -12.78
N LYS A 78 -12.74 -13.44 -12.12
CA LYS A 78 -11.32 -13.42 -11.75
C LYS A 78 -11.05 -13.99 -10.38
N TYR A 79 -11.89 -13.69 -9.41
CA TYR A 79 -11.72 -14.27 -8.09
C TYR A 79 -12.01 -15.77 -8.16
N ARG A 80 -11.02 -16.56 -7.79
CA ARG A 80 -11.13 -18.02 -7.73
C ARG A 80 -10.68 -18.46 -6.35
N PRO A 81 -11.58 -18.98 -5.50
CA PRO A 81 -11.21 -19.50 -4.19
C PRO A 81 -10.07 -20.51 -4.32
N ASN A 82 -9.17 -20.52 -3.33
CA ASN A 82 -8.09 -21.51 -3.23
C ASN A 82 -7.06 -21.46 -4.37
N SER A 83 -6.96 -20.34 -5.09
CA SER A 83 -6.05 -20.17 -6.25
C SER A 83 -4.66 -19.64 -5.89
N ALA A 84 -4.43 -19.31 -4.62
CA ALA A 84 -3.18 -18.73 -4.15
C ALA A 84 -2.59 -19.51 -2.98
N TYR A 85 -1.26 -19.44 -2.87
CA TYR A 85 -0.48 -20.11 -1.83
C TYR A 85 -0.10 -19.19 -0.66
N TRP A 86 0.00 -17.89 -0.91
CA TRP A 86 0.41 -16.88 0.05
C TRP A 86 -0.82 -16.21 0.66
N TYR A 87 -0.75 -15.81 1.93
CA TYR A 87 -1.92 -15.21 2.56
C TYR A 87 -2.08 -13.73 2.23
N ASP A 88 -0.99 -13.02 1.93
CA ASP A 88 -1.04 -11.67 1.40
C ASP A 88 -1.78 -11.60 0.06
N ASP A 89 -1.68 -12.63 -0.80
CA ASP A 89 -2.45 -12.77 -2.05
C ASP A 89 -3.97 -12.60 -1.83
N TYR A 90 -4.51 -13.22 -0.77
CA TYR A 90 -5.91 -13.08 -0.39
C TYR A 90 -6.18 -11.72 0.24
N SER A 91 -5.21 -11.13 0.93
CA SER A 91 -5.38 -9.81 1.56
C SER A 91 -5.61 -8.71 0.53
N TRP A 92 -4.96 -8.80 -0.65
CA TRP A 92 -5.19 -7.87 -1.76
C TRP A 92 -6.65 -7.89 -2.24
N TRP A 93 -7.21 -9.08 -2.40
CA TRP A 93 -8.63 -9.24 -2.76
C TRP A 93 -9.55 -8.82 -1.63
N GLY A 94 -9.33 -9.29 -0.41
CA GLY A 94 -10.17 -9.00 0.73
C GLY A 94 -10.31 -7.49 0.96
N ASN A 95 -9.19 -6.77 0.95
CA ASN A 95 -9.15 -5.33 1.16
C ASN A 95 -9.83 -4.55 0.04
N ALA A 96 -9.65 -4.95 -1.22
CA ALA A 96 -10.32 -4.34 -2.36
C ALA A 96 -11.84 -4.54 -2.28
N MET A 97 -12.25 -5.76 -1.96
CA MET A 97 -13.65 -6.17 -2.03
C MET A 97 -14.48 -5.65 -0.85
N VAL A 98 -13.93 -5.59 0.37
CA VAL A 98 -14.64 -4.98 1.51
C VAL A 98 -14.89 -3.48 1.26
N ARG A 99 -13.94 -2.81 0.59
CA ARG A 99 -14.06 -1.39 0.19
C ARG A 99 -15.11 -1.21 -0.89
N ALA A 100 -15.09 -2.04 -1.94
CA ALA A 100 -16.09 -2.00 -3.00
C ALA A 100 -17.50 -2.31 -2.46
N ALA A 101 -17.64 -3.31 -1.58
CA ALA A 101 -18.90 -3.68 -0.95
C ALA A 101 -19.53 -2.54 -0.13
N GLY A 102 -18.71 -1.75 0.58
CA GLY A 102 -19.18 -0.60 1.36
C GLY A 102 -19.56 0.63 0.53
N SER A 103 -19.32 0.62 -0.78
CA SER A 103 -19.56 1.80 -1.62
C SER A 103 -20.99 1.83 -2.17
N SER A 104 -21.67 2.96 -1.99
CA SER A 104 -23.02 3.19 -2.52
C SER A 104 -23.08 3.32 -4.04
N MET A 105 -21.94 3.32 -4.74
CA MET A 105 -21.93 3.40 -6.19
C MET A 105 -22.33 2.07 -6.85
N TYR A 106 -22.18 0.96 -6.15
CA TYR A 106 -22.58 -0.35 -6.62
C TYR A 106 -24.00 -0.68 -6.14
N ASN A 107 -24.74 -1.43 -6.95
CA ASN A 107 -26.05 -1.93 -6.56
C ASN A 107 -25.93 -3.01 -5.46
N ALA A 108 -27.07 -3.41 -4.87
CA ALA A 108 -27.09 -4.38 -3.78
C ALA A 108 -26.44 -5.73 -4.15
N ASP A 109 -26.71 -6.24 -5.36
CA ASP A 109 -26.19 -7.54 -5.80
C ASP A 109 -24.67 -7.53 -5.96
N SER A 110 -24.12 -6.48 -6.57
CA SER A 110 -22.67 -6.29 -6.70
C SER A 110 -22.00 -6.15 -5.34
N ARG A 111 -22.58 -5.38 -4.41
CA ARG A 111 -22.05 -5.24 -3.05
C ARG A 111 -22.04 -6.57 -2.30
N ALA A 112 -23.12 -7.36 -2.41
CA ALA A 112 -23.19 -8.68 -1.82
C ALA A 112 -22.14 -9.64 -2.42
N ALA A 113 -21.93 -9.61 -3.74
CA ALA A 113 -20.89 -10.40 -4.40
C ALA A 113 -19.48 -10.01 -3.91
N PHE A 114 -19.18 -8.72 -3.80
CA PHE A 114 -17.91 -8.25 -3.25
C PHE A 114 -17.73 -8.68 -1.80
N LEU A 115 -18.74 -8.51 -0.95
CA LEU A 115 -18.67 -8.94 0.44
C LEU A 115 -18.43 -10.44 0.55
N SER A 116 -19.06 -11.26 -0.30
CA SER A 116 -18.81 -12.71 -0.35
C SER A 116 -17.35 -13.04 -0.66
N VAL A 117 -16.74 -12.33 -1.62
CA VAL A 117 -15.31 -12.50 -1.93
C VAL A 117 -14.43 -12.07 -0.76
N ALA A 118 -14.75 -10.92 -0.15
CA ALA A 118 -14.01 -10.43 1.01
C ALA A 118 -14.06 -11.44 2.17
N MET A 119 -15.22 -12.04 2.43
CA MET A 119 -15.40 -13.02 3.50
C MET A 119 -14.65 -14.33 3.21
N ASP A 120 -14.60 -14.78 1.95
CA ASP A 120 -13.78 -15.93 1.58
C ASP A 120 -12.28 -15.66 1.83
N ALA A 121 -11.80 -14.48 1.41
CA ALA A 121 -10.44 -14.04 1.69
C ALA A 121 -10.16 -13.95 3.21
N TRP A 122 -11.12 -13.43 4.00
CA TRP A 122 -11.01 -13.41 5.46
C TRP A 122 -10.82 -14.81 6.03
N LEU A 123 -11.67 -15.77 5.65
CA LEU A 123 -11.61 -17.14 6.15
C LEU A 123 -10.27 -17.80 5.82
N TRP A 124 -9.73 -17.53 4.63
CA TRP A 124 -8.41 -17.99 4.24
C TRP A 124 -7.29 -17.38 5.09
N ILE A 125 -7.33 -16.10 5.40
CA ILE A 125 -6.26 -15.46 6.17
C ILE A 125 -6.42 -15.78 7.66
N ASP A 126 -7.55 -15.44 8.27
CA ASP A 126 -7.82 -15.56 9.71
C ASP A 126 -7.75 -17.01 10.20
N GLY A 127 -8.25 -17.95 9.39
CA GLY A 127 -8.22 -19.37 9.73
C GLY A 127 -6.82 -20.01 9.68
N ASN A 128 -5.86 -19.39 8.99
CA ASN A 128 -4.60 -20.02 8.64
C ASN A 128 -3.38 -19.21 9.07
N ALA A 129 -3.26 -17.96 8.64
CA ALA A 129 -2.06 -17.13 8.77
C ALA A 129 -1.61 -16.88 10.22
N PRO A 130 -2.53 -16.63 11.20
CA PRO A 130 -2.15 -16.54 12.62
C PRO A 130 -1.64 -17.86 13.22
N ASN A 131 -2.01 -19.00 12.63
CA ASN A 131 -1.66 -20.33 13.12
C ASN A 131 -0.34 -20.86 12.55
N GLY A 132 0.35 -20.09 11.70
CA GLY A 132 1.53 -20.52 10.96
C GLY A 132 2.61 -21.16 11.83
N TRP A 133 2.95 -20.54 12.98
CA TRP A 133 3.90 -21.10 13.93
C TRP A 133 3.32 -22.29 14.70
N ALA A 134 2.09 -22.20 15.20
CA ALA A 134 1.49 -23.24 16.03
C ALA A 134 1.33 -24.58 15.30
N TRP A 135 1.21 -24.55 13.97
CA TRP A 135 1.07 -25.75 13.13
C TRP A 135 2.40 -26.21 12.50
N ALA A 136 3.48 -25.47 12.72
CA ALA A 136 4.80 -25.85 12.21
C ALA A 136 5.39 -27.03 12.99
N ASP A 137 6.24 -27.83 12.34
CA ASP A 137 7.12 -28.77 13.04
C ASP A 137 8.15 -27.98 13.86
N GLN A 138 7.86 -27.87 15.16
CA GLN A 138 8.66 -27.08 16.11
C GLN A 138 10.08 -27.61 16.27
N GLN A 139 10.31 -28.91 16.04
CA GLN A 139 11.65 -29.48 16.12
C GLN A 139 12.46 -29.13 14.88
N LYS A 140 11.84 -29.26 13.70
CA LYS A 140 12.48 -28.94 12.42
C LYS A 140 12.76 -27.44 12.26
N PHE A 141 11.81 -26.60 12.65
CA PHE A 141 11.86 -25.15 12.43
C PHE A 141 12.23 -24.34 13.68
N ALA A 142 12.79 -24.96 14.72
CA ALA A 142 13.12 -24.31 16.00
C ALA A 142 13.93 -23.01 15.85
N ALA A 143 14.82 -22.93 14.85
CA ALA A 143 15.64 -21.75 14.60
C ALA A 143 14.87 -20.53 14.06
N LEU A 144 13.63 -20.74 13.60
CA LEU A 144 12.75 -19.74 12.99
C LEU A 144 11.65 -19.28 13.95
N GLU A 145 11.74 -19.63 15.24
CA GLU A 145 10.75 -19.20 16.23
C GLU A 145 10.61 -17.66 16.21
N PRO A 146 9.38 -17.13 16.10
CA PRO A 146 9.16 -15.69 15.93
C PRO A 146 9.62 -14.95 17.19
N LEU A 147 10.20 -13.76 16.99
CA LEU A 147 10.69 -12.94 18.09
C LEU A 147 9.60 -12.61 19.12
N PHE A 148 8.37 -12.39 18.64
CA PHE A 148 7.19 -12.12 19.45
C PHE A 148 6.09 -13.13 19.18
N SER A 149 5.28 -13.40 20.20
CA SER A 149 4.06 -14.19 20.03
C SER A 149 3.01 -13.38 19.25
N GLY A 150 2.27 -14.06 18.38
CA GLY A 150 1.25 -13.45 17.53
C GLY A 150 1.76 -13.10 16.13
N GLY A 151 1.04 -12.21 15.47
CA GLY A 151 1.26 -11.86 14.07
C GLY A 151 0.82 -12.95 13.11
N VAL A 152 0.91 -12.64 11.82
CA VAL A 152 0.60 -13.58 10.75
C VAL A 152 1.84 -13.93 9.93
N TRP A 153 1.87 -15.18 9.49
CA TRP A 153 2.89 -15.74 8.62
C TRP A 153 2.42 -15.59 7.18
N ASN A 154 3.32 -15.44 6.21
CA ASN A 154 2.93 -15.36 4.80
C ASN A 154 2.52 -16.72 4.19
N ARG A 155 2.93 -17.82 4.85
CA ARG A 155 2.54 -19.20 4.48
C ARG A 155 2.81 -20.16 5.65
N PHE A 156 2.11 -21.30 5.67
CA PHE A 156 2.46 -22.41 6.55
C PHE A 156 3.90 -22.90 6.37
N LEU A 157 4.56 -23.14 7.50
CA LEU A 157 5.81 -23.89 7.58
C LEU A 157 5.51 -25.38 7.40
N THR A 158 5.68 -25.88 6.17
CA THR A 158 5.47 -27.30 5.80
C THR A 158 6.75 -27.91 5.23
N ASP A 159 6.74 -29.20 4.90
CA ASP A 159 7.91 -29.84 4.26
C ASP A 159 8.30 -29.25 2.91
N ASN A 160 7.36 -28.60 2.23
CA ASN A 160 7.59 -27.90 0.96
C ASN A 160 8.04 -26.44 1.17
N CYS A 161 8.31 -26.04 2.41
CA CYS A 161 8.83 -24.74 2.80
C CYS A 161 10.27 -24.95 3.29
N ASN A 162 11.24 -24.26 2.68
CA ASN A 162 12.65 -24.39 3.07
C ASN A 162 13.27 -23.03 3.43
N PRO A 163 12.82 -22.38 4.52
CA PRO A 163 13.21 -21.01 4.83
C PRO A 163 14.73 -20.92 5.00
N GLY A 164 15.37 -20.11 4.16
CA GLY A 164 16.81 -19.96 4.14
C GLY A 164 17.27 -18.97 3.07
N PRO A 165 18.57 -18.93 2.73
CA PRO A 165 19.08 -18.02 1.72
C PRO A 165 18.44 -18.20 0.33
N GLY A 166 17.99 -19.43 0.01
CA GLY A 166 17.37 -19.79 -1.28
C GLY A 166 15.84 -19.73 -1.31
N ASP A 167 15.16 -19.62 -0.16
CA ASP A 167 13.73 -19.37 -0.06
C ASP A 167 13.52 -18.28 1.01
N ARG A 168 13.45 -17.06 0.50
CA ARG A 168 13.36 -15.83 1.30
C ARG A 168 11.93 -15.44 1.63
N ILE A 169 10.92 -16.18 1.17
CA ILE A 169 9.52 -15.78 1.34
C ILE A 169 8.77 -16.78 2.23
N CYS A 170 9.02 -18.07 2.06
CA CYS A 170 8.24 -19.07 2.75
C CYS A 170 8.48 -19.08 4.26
N GLY A 171 7.38 -19.20 5.01
CA GLY A 171 7.43 -19.42 6.45
C GLY A 171 8.12 -18.27 7.17
N ARG A 172 7.68 -17.04 6.89
CA ARG A 172 8.16 -15.82 7.55
C ARG A 172 7.00 -14.91 7.85
N GLN A 173 7.22 -14.04 8.81
CA GLN A 173 6.33 -12.92 9.07
C GLN A 173 6.90 -11.67 8.40
N ASN A 174 6.30 -11.27 7.29
CA ASN A 174 6.66 -10.06 6.55
C ASN A 174 5.63 -8.95 6.79
N THR A 175 6.00 -7.73 6.44
CA THR A 175 5.19 -6.53 6.68
C THR A 175 3.91 -6.57 5.87
N VAL A 176 3.98 -6.88 4.57
CA VAL A 176 2.81 -6.91 3.68
C VAL A 176 1.69 -7.82 4.17
N THR A 177 1.98 -9.04 4.65
CA THR A 177 0.93 -9.95 5.15
C THR A 177 0.30 -9.42 6.43
N ASN A 178 1.11 -8.93 7.36
CA ASN A 178 0.63 -8.42 8.64
C ASN A 178 -0.21 -7.15 8.45
N LEU A 179 0.23 -6.23 7.59
CA LEU A 179 -0.53 -5.03 7.27
C LEU A 179 -1.80 -5.34 6.47
N GLY A 180 -1.73 -6.25 5.49
CA GLY A 180 -2.88 -6.67 4.70
C GLY A 180 -3.98 -7.28 5.57
N TYR A 181 -3.61 -8.09 6.57
CA TYR A 181 -4.56 -8.69 7.49
C TYR A 181 -5.10 -7.70 8.53
N LEU A 182 -4.25 -6.84 9.11
CA LEU A 182 -4.69 -5.75 10.00
C LEU A 182 -5.72 -4.86 9.30
N LEU A 183 -5.39 -4.38 8.10
CA LEU A 183 -6.25 -3.51 7.32
C LEU A 183 -7.59 -4.18 7.02
N LEU A 184 -7.57 -5.47 6.67
CA LEU A 184 -8.79 -6.21 6.37
C LEU A 184 -9.68 -6.34 7.62
N ALA A 185 -9.08 -6.65 8.78
CA ALA A 185 -9.79 -6.76 10.05
C ALA A 185 -10.46 -5.43 10.45
N GLU A 186 -9.74 -4.32 10.33
CA GLU A 186 -10.28 -2.99 10.64
C GLU A 186 -11.40 -2.60 9.67
N ARG A 187 -11.22 -2.84 8.37
CA ARG A 187 -12.24 -2.56 7.36
C ARG A 187 -13.51 -3.37 7.56
N PHE A 188 -13.41 -4.64 7.93
CA PHE A 188 -14.59 -5.45 8.26
C PHE A 188 -15.32 -4.93 9.49
N PHE A 189 -14.59 -4.51 10.53
CA PHE A 189 -15.21 -3.90 11.70
C PHE A 189 -15.93 -2.59 11.34
N LEU A 190 -15.30 -1.76 10.52
CA LEU A 190 -15.81 -0.47 10.03
C LEU A 190 -16.82 -0.58 8.88
N HIS A 191 -17.12 -1.78 8.39
CA HIS A 191 -17.97 -1.98 7.23
C HIS A 191 -19.41 -1.53 7.51
N GLU A 192 -19.96 -0.75 6.57
CA GLU A 192 -21.35 -0.32 6.55
C GLU A 192 -21.97 -0.72 5.20
N PRO A 193 -23.24 -1.17 5.17
CA PRO A 193 -24.22 -1.18 6.27
C PRO A 193 -23.94 -2.20 7.38
N SER A 194 -24.13 -1.77 8.64
CA SER A 194 -23.92 -2.63 9.82
C SER A 194 -24.77 -3.91 9.87
N ASN A 195 -25.84 -4.01 9.09
CA ASN A 195 -26.69 -5.20 9.01
C ASN A 195 -26.12 -6.31 8.12
N ASP A 196 -25.15 -6.01 7.26
CA ASP A 196 -24.56 -6.99 6.34
C ASP A 196 -23.61 -7.95 7.08
N ILE A 197 -23.11 -7.53 8.25
CA ILE A 197 -22.20 -8.31 9.09
C ILE A 197 -22.83 -8.51 10.48
N PRO A 198 -23.10 -9.75 10.90
CA PRO A 198 -23.58 -10.06 12.24
C PRO A 198 -22.71 -9.44 13.35
N PRO A 199 -23.29 -8.90 14.44
CA PRO A 199 -22.55 -8.26 15.53
C PRO A 199 -21.43 -9.11 16.15
N VAL A 200 -21.65 -10.44 16.22
CA VAL A 200 -20.64 -11.38 16.72
C VAL A 200 -19.39 -11.41 15.85
N LEU A 201 -19.55 -11.35 14.52
CA LEU A 201 -18.44 -11.28 13.58
C LEU A 201 -17.76 -9.91 13.63
N LYS A 202 -18.52 -8.80 13.74
CA LYS A 202 -17.93 -7.47 13.96
C LYS A 202 -16.99 -7.45 15.19
N ARG A 203 -17.38 -8.10 16.29
CA ARG A 203 -16.52 -8.21 17.49
C ARG A 203 -15.28 -9.07 17.25
N SER A 204 -15.37 -10.16 16.48
CA SER A 204 -14.17 -10.96 16.15
C SER A 204 -13.19 -10.17 15.27
N TYR A 205 -13.68 -9.38 14.31
CA TYR A 205 -12.85 -8.52 13.48
C TYR A 205 -12.12 -7.46 14.30
N LEU A 206 -12.81 -6.80 15.24
CA LEU A 206 -12.17 -5.87 16.17
C LEU A 206 -11.09 -6.55 17.03
N THR A 207 -11.37 -7.77 17.50
CA THR A 207 -10.41 -8.54 18.30
C THR A 207 -9.14 -8.86 17.50
N ALA A 208 -9.31 -9.28 16.24
CA ALA A 208 -8.19 -9.51 15.33
C ALA A 208 -7.41 -8.21 15.08
N ALA A 209 -8.08 -7.11 14.72
CA ALA A 209 -7.44 -5.81 14.50
C ALA A 209 -6.63 -5.34 15.71
N GLN A 210 -7.17 -5.48 16.93
CA GLN A 210 -6.45 -5.13 18.16
C GLN A 210 -5.22 -6.01 18.39
N ARG A 211 -5.35 -7.32 18.15
CA ARG A 211 -4.24 -8.28 18.28
C ARG A 211 -3.12 -7.97 17.31
N GLU A 212 -3.44 -7.77 16.02
CA GLU A 212 -2.43 -7.51 14.98
C GLU A 212 -1.76 -6.16 15.14
N TYR A 213 -2.51 -5.11 15.50
CA TYR A 213 -1.90 -3.80 15.77
C TYR A 213 -0.96 -3.85 16.98
N ALA A 214 -1.35 -4.53 18.06
CA ALA A 214 -0.51 -4.70 19.24
C ALA A 214 0.76 -5.51 18.94
N PHE A 215 0.67 -6.49 18.04
CA PHE A 215 1.82 -7.24 17.55
C PHE A 215 2.77 -6.36 16.73
N LEU A 216 2.26 -5.67 15.71
CA LEU A 216 3.05 -4.77 14.87
C LEU A 216 3.72 -3.66 15.69
N HIS A 217 3.01 -3.12 16.68
CA HIS A 217 3.54 -2.09 17.57
C HIS A 217 4.80 -2.56 18.33
N GLN A 218 4.85 -3.84 18.75
CA GLN A 218 6.06 -4.38 19.40
C GLN A 218 7.26 -4.38 18.45
N TRP A 219 7.07 -4.70 17.17
CA TRP A 219 8.15 -4.62 16.19
C TRP A 219 8.51 -3.20 15.79
N MET A 220 7.54 -2.31 15.68
CA MET A 220 7.78 -0.90 15.34
C MET A 220 8.73 -0.24 16.34
N TYR A 221 8.65 -0.62 17.61
CA TYR A 221 9.40 0.01 18.70
C TYR A 221 10.28 -0.99 19.46
N LEU A 222 11.20 -1.64 18.75
CA LEU A 222 12.25 -2.41 19.42
C LEU A 222 13.21 -1.48 20.16
N GLY A 223 13.73 -1.92 21.31
CA GLY A 223 14.86 -1.28 22.00
C GLY A 223 16.18 -1.30 21.21
N LYS A 224 16.16 -1.72 19.94
CA LYS A 224 17.26 -1.72 18.98
C LYS A 224 16.76 -1.06 17.68
N PRO A 225 16.90 0.27 17.51
CA PRO A 225 16.31 1.01 16.40
C PRO A 225 16.69 0.51 14.99
N ASP A 226 17.93 0.04 14.81
CA ASP A 226 18.42 -0.50 13.53
C ASP A 226 17.75 -1.82 13.11
N LEU A 227 17.03 -2.44 14.04
CA LEU A 227 16.36 -3.72 13.88
C LEU A 227 14.84 -3.59 14.02
N ALA A 228 14.35 -2.43 14.47
CA ALA A 228 12.92 -2.15 14.58
C ALA A 228 12.26 -2.16 13.20
N LEU A 229 10.94 -2.33 13.15
CA LEU A 229 10.22 -2.27 11.89
C LEU A 229 10.16 -0.83 11.35
N LEU A 230 10.10 0.18 12.23
CA LEU A 230 10.24 1.57 11.86
C LEU A 230 11.70 1.96 11.73
N ASN A 231 12.04 2.60 10.63
CA ASN A 231 13.34 3.19 10.35
C ASN A 231 13.26 4.71 10.46
N HIS A 232 13.81 5.27 11.54
CA HIS A 232 14.03 6.70 11.70
C HIS A 232 15.35 7.08 11.02
N PHE A 233 15.30 7.36 9.72
CA PHE A 233 16.49 7.53 8.88
C PHE A 233 17.06 8.96 8.89
N SER A 234 16.28 9.95 9.35
CA SER A 234 16.67 11.36 9.33
C SER A 234 16.95 11.89 10.75
N PRO A 235 18.23 12.08 11.13
CA PRO A 235 18.57 12.66 12.44
C PRO A 235 18.02 14.07 12.65
N GLY A 236 17.86 14.84 11.56
CA GLY A 236 17.34 16.21 11.60
C GLY A 236 15.81 16.29 11.70
N ASN A 237 15.11 15.23 11.28
CA ASN A 237 13.65 15.16 11.27
C ASN A 237 13.20 13.83 11.90
N PRO A 238 13.22 13.70 13.25
CA PRO A 238 12.91 12.44 13.93
C PRO A 238 11.47 11.95 13.70
N GLY A 239 10.58 12.83 13.26
CA GLY A 239 9.22 12.47 12.85
C GLY A 239 9.14 11.75 11.51
N TYR A 240 10.17 11.79 10.68
CA TYR A 240 10.17 11.13 9.36
C TYR A 240 10.56 9.67 9.54
N VAL A 241 9.71 8.77 9.07
CA VAL A 241 9.89 7.32 9.23
C VAL A 241 9.48 6.58 7.98
N VAL A 242 10.11 5.42 7.76
CA VAL A 242 9.63 4.41 6.81
C VAL A 242 9.57 3.05 7.50
N MET A 243 8.69 2.18 7.04
CA MET A 243 8.63 0.79 7.44
C MET A 243 9.59 -0.06 6.61
N ARG A 244 10.24 -1.00 7.28
CA ARG A 244 11.00 -2.08 6.66
C ARG A 244 10.07 -3.21 6.20
N GLU A 245 10.53 -4.07 5.30
CA GLU A 245 9.66 -5.09 4.68
C GLU A 245 9.45 -6.35 5.56
N ARG A 246 10.25 -6.57 6.61
CA ARG A 246 10.04 -7.71 7.53
C ARG A 246 10.69 -7.54 8.89
N ALA A 247 10.36 -8.47 9.79
CA ALA A 247 11.06 -8.65 11.05
C ALA A 247 12.54 -9.00 10.83
N SER A 248 13.41 -8.37 11.62
CA SER A 248 14.86 -8.49 11.47
C SER A 248 15.46 -9.70 12.18
N LEU A 249 14.78 -10.23 13.21
CA LEU A 249 15.32 -11.25 14.12
C LEU A 249 14.29 -12.36 14.40
N PHE A 250 14.82 -13.56 14.64
CA PHE A 250 14.12 -14.64 15.34
C PHE A 250 14.35 -14.56 16.84
N LYS A 251 13.59 -15.34 17.62
CA LYS A 251 13.66 -15.35 19.10
C LYS A 251 15.04 -15.70 19.65
N ASN A 252 15.78 -16.55 18.94
CA ASN A 252 17.15 -16.94 19.31
C ASN A 252 18.20 -15.83 19.04
N GLY A 253 17.77 -14.68 18.52
CA GLY A 253 18.64 -13.54 18.18
C GLY A 253 19.33 -13.66 16.82
N GLN A 254 19.09 -14.72 16.05
CA GLN A 254 19.57 -14.82 14.67
C GLN A 254 18.81 -13.85 13.77
N GLN A 255 19.54 -13.23 12.84
CA GLN A 255 18.94 -12.36 11.84
C GLN A 255 18.19 -13.18 10.80
N ASP A 256 17.02 -12.69 10.39
CA ASP A 256 16.29 -13.25 9.25
C ASP A 256 17.16 -13.11 7.98
N PRO A 257 17.44 -14.20 7.23
CA PRO A 257 18.40 -14.16 6.12
C PRO A 257 17.89 -13.40 4.88
N GLY A 258 16.62 -12.95 4.88
CA GLY A 258 16.06 -12.06 3.88
C GLY A 258 15.94 -10.61 4.37
N TYR A 259 16.29 -10.31 5.62
CA TYR A 259 16.23 -8.95 6.15
C TYR A 259 17.30 -8.06 5.54
N VAL A 260 16.86 -6.95 4.94
CA VAL A 260 17.72 -5.90 4.38
C VAL A 260 17.46 -4.60 5.16
N PRO A 261 18.43 -4.11 5.96
CA PRO A 261 18.18 -3.05 6.94
C PRO A 261 17.65 -1.72 6.41
N LEU A 262 18.01 -1.32 5.18
CA LEU A 262 17.52 -0.07 4.58
C LEU A 262 16.51 -0.29 3.47
N PHE A 263 16.03 -1.53 3.31
CA PHE A 263 14.97 -1.80 2.35
C PHE A 263 13.63 -1.37 2.94
N ALA A 264 13.02 -0.39 2.27
CA ALA A 264 11.66 0.03 2.49
C ALA A 264 10.95 -0.04 1.14
N TRP A 265 9.89 -0.83 1.09
CA TRP A 265 9.01 -0.90 -0.08
C TRP A 265 7.93 0.16 0.05
N THR A 266 7.67 0.90 -1.04
CA THR A 266 6.67 1.97 -1.06
C THR A 266 5.26 1.45 -0.75
N GLY A 267 4.97 0.18 -1.08
CA GLY A 267 3.67 -0.42 -0.79
C GLY A 267 3.40 -0.68 0.69
N ASP A 268 4.39 -1.08 1.48
CA ASP A 268 4.23 -1.25 2.94
C ASP A 268 3.81 0.07 3.59
N GLN A 269 4.36 1.20 3.10
CA GLN A 269 4.03 2.52 3.58
C GLN A 269 2.56 2.86 3.29
N GLY A 270 2.10 2.57 2.07
CA GLY A 270 0.71 2.78 1.66
C GLY A 270 -0.29 1.94 2.45
N LEU A 271 0.04 0.67 2.69
CA LEU A 271 -0.78 -0.23 3.51
C LEU A 271 -0.86 0.27 4.95
N MET A 272 0.26 0.68 5.55
CA MET A 272 0.27 1.17 6.93
C MET A 272 -0.45 2.50 7.08
N VAL A 273 -0.27 3.44 6.14
CA VAL A 273 -1.04 4.71 6.14
C VAL A 273 -2.53 4.41 6.08
N SER A 274 -2.96 3.46 5.24
CA SER A 274 -4.36 3.04 5.16
C SER A 274 -4.86 2.42 6.47
N ALA A 275 -4.06 1.53 7.07
CA ALA A 275 -4.40 0.88 8.34
C ALA A 275 -4.48 1.91 9.48
N LEU A 276 -3.58 2.89 9.53
CA LEU A 276 -3.64 3.94 10.55
C LEU A 276 -4.88 4.83 10.42
N VAL A 277 -5.33 5.09 9.20
CA VAL A 277 -6.59 5.82 8.95
C VAL A 277 -7.78 5.04 9.49
N ASP A 278 -7.85 3.73 9.21
CA ASP A 278 -8.91 2.88 9.74
C ASP A 278 -8.80 2.73 11.26
N ARG A 279 -7.59 2.55 11.80
CA ARG A 279 -7.31 2.54 13.24
C ARG A 279 -7.81 3.79 13.95
N MET A 280 -7.54 4.97 13.39
CA MET A 280 -8.05 6.24 13.92
C MET A 280 -9.58 6.26 14.00
N ARG A 281 -10.26 5.72 12.98
CA ARG A 281 -11.73 5.59 12.98
C ARG A 281 -12.22 4.58 14.02
N VAL A 282 -11.50 3.47 14.24
CA VAL A 282 -11.78 2.51 15.32
C VAL A 282 -11.63 3.15 16.70
N LEU A 283 -10.60 3.98 16.90
CA LEU A 283 -10.31 4.62 18.18
C LEU A 283 -11.23 5.80 18.49
N GLY A 284 -11.67 6.56 17.49
CA GLY A 284 -12.60 7.69 17.64
C GLY A 284 -12.05 8.93 18.38
N GLY A 285 -10.83 8.87 18.93
CA GLY A 285 -10.15 9.98 19.60
C GLY A 285 -9.13 9.53 20.66
N GLY A 286 -8.57 10.47 21.42
CA GLY A 286 -7.64 10.19 22.53
C GLY A 286 -6.16 10.10 22.14
N SER A 287 -5.31 9.69 23.09
CA SER A 287 -3.85 9.62 22.91
C SER A 287 -3.43 8.64 21.81
N ASP A 288 -4.08 7.47 21.76
CA ASP A 288 -3.75 6.43 20.79
C ASP A 288 -4.14 6.86 19.37
N TYR A 289 -5.24 7.61 19.24
CA TYR A 289 -5.62 8.24 17.97
C TYR A 289 -4.53 9.23 17.52
N GLN A 290 -4.05 10.08 18.43
CA GLN A 290 -3.02 11.06 18.09
C GLN A 290 -1.69 10.39 17.73
N ALA A 291 -1.33 9.31 18.42
CA ALA A 291 -0.16 8.51 18.08
C ALA A 291 -0.28 7.89 16.67
N ALA A 292 -1.45 7.34 16.33
CA ALA A 292 -1.72 6.82 14.99
C ALA A 292 -1.66 7.93 13.91
N LEU A 293 -2.23 9.10 14.21
CA LEU A 293 -2.20 10.27 13.33
C LEU A 293 -0.77 10.73 13.04
N TYR A 294 0.04 10.92 14.09
CA TYR A 294 1.43 11.37 13.94
C TYR A 294 2.30 10.34 13.22
N LEU A 295 2.06 9.04 13.46
CA LEU A 295 2.74 8.00 12.70
C LEU A 295 2.36 8.03 11.22
N ALA A 296 1.08 8.25 10.90
CA ALA A 296 0.64 8.38 9.50
C ALA A 296 1.27 9.60 8.80
N MET A 297 1.32 10.75 9.48
CA MET A 297 2.02 11.94 8.97
C MET A 297 3.51 11.68 8.76
N GLY A 298 4.16 11.03 9.73
CA GLY A 298 5.59 10.69 9.67
C GLY A 298 5.94 9.69 8.57
N LEU A 299 5.07 8.73 8.30
CA LEU A 299 5.19 7.79 7.18
C LEU A 299 5.00 8.49 5.84
N ILE A 300 3.97 9.35 5.73
CA ILE A 300 3.74 10.15 4.54
C ILE A 300 5.02 10.95 4.26
N ASP A 301 5.44 11.87 5.14
CA ASP A 301 6.64 12.68 4.91
C ASP A 301 7.92 11.85 4.71
N GLY A 302 8.05 10.74 5.45
CA GLY A 302 9.17 9.81 5.29
C GLY A 302 9.29 9.27 3.86
N VAL A 303 8.17 8.97 3.19
CA VAL A 303 8.17 8.57 1.77
C VAL A 303 8.72 9.68 0.88
N SER A 304 8.33 10.95 1.08
CA SER A 304 8.83 12.05 0.23
C SER A 304 10.34 12.27 0.31
N GLU A 305 10.95 11.92 1.44
CA GLU A 305 12.38 12.10 1.64
C GLU A 305 13.19 10.85 1.29
N PHE A 306 12.68 9.66 1.63
CA PHE A 306 13.43 8.40 1.52
C PHE A 306 13.18 7.62 0.22
N LEU A 307 11.97 7.75 -0.35
CA LEU A 307 11.49 6.94 -1.47
C LEU A 307 11.22 7.77 -2.73
N VAL A 308 11.71 9.01 -2.75
CA VAL A 308 11.64 9.87 -3.94
C VAL A 308 13.02 10.02 -4.52
N LYS A 309 13.16 9.67 -5.80
CA LYS A 309 14.40 9.89 -6.54
C LYS A 309 14.64 11.39 -6.68
N LYS A 310 15.69 11.89 -6.00
CA LYS A 310 16.14 13.27 -6.18
C LYS A 310 16.71 13.41 -7.60
N ASN A 311 16.02 14.15 -8.46
CA ASN A 311 16.54 14.51 -9.77
C ASN A 311 17.70 15.52 -9.56
N PRO A 312 18.88 15.33 -10.16
CA PRO A 312 19.98 16.29 -10.05
C PRO A 312 19.67 17.69 -10.64
N TYR A 313 18.53 17.88 -11.30
CA TYR A 313 18.14 19.11 -11.99
C TYR A 313 17.00 19.90 -11.31
N ASP A 314 16.86 19.83 -9.98
CA ASP A 314 15.85 20.56 -9.19
C ASP A 314 14.37 20.29 -9.55
N GLU A 315 14.07 19.30 -10.39
CA GLU A 315 12.69 18.87 -10.63
C GLU A 315 12.13 18.12 -9.40
N PRO A 316 10.85 18.32 -9.06
CA PRO A 316 10.17 17.47 -8.08
C PRO A 316 10.38 15.99 -8.43
N GLY A 317 10.87 15.23 -7.46
CA GLY A 317 11.38 13.89 -7.72
C GLY A 317 10.30 12.89 -8.14
N GLN A 318 10.73 11.75 -8.67
CA GLN A 318 9.83 10.64 -8.99
C GLN A 318 9.64 9.76 -7.75
N LEU A 319 8.41 9.31 -7.48
CA LEU A 319 8.20 8.28 -6.46
C LEU A 319 8.80 6.96 -6.95
N ASP A 320 9.79 6.45 -6.24
CA ASP A 320 10.40 5.16 -6.51
C ASP A 320 9.63 4.03 -5.80
N PRO A 321 9.63 2.82 -6.37
CA PRO A 321 8.96 1.66 -5.77
C PRO A 321 9.63 1.16 -4.47
N TRP A 322 10.91 1.46 -4.26
CA TRP A 322 11.65 1.10 -3.05
C TRP A 322 12.85 2.04 -2.82
N GLY A 323 13.44 1.97 -1.63
CA GLY A 323 14.57 2.81 -1.23
C GLY A 323 15.94 2.37 -1.77
N VAL A 324 17.01 2.87 -1.14
CA VAL A 324 18.39 2.76 -1.67
C VAL A 324 19.00 1.35 -1.71
N GLN A 325 18.44 0.38 -0.98
CA GLN A 325 18.94 -0.99 -0.96
C GLN A 325 17.93 -1.94 -1.58
N TRP A 326 18.33 -2.65 -2.64
CA TRP A 326 17.51 -3.67 -3.28
C TRP A 326 17.92 -5.08 -2.79
N PRO A 327 16.98 -5.94 -2.32
CA PRO A 327 17.31 -7.29 -1.86
C PRO A 327 17.79 -8.26 -2.95
N HIS A 328 17.66 -7.93 -4.24
CA HIS A 328 17.97 -8.81 -5.38
C HIS A 328 17.38 -10.22 -5.20
N ASP A 329 16.10 -10.28 -4.83
CA ASP A 329 15.41 -11.53 -4.50
C ASP A 329 14.64 -12.15 -5.69
N GLY A 330 14.64 -11.50 -6.85
CA GLY A 330 13.98 -11.99 -8.07
C GLY A 330 12.50 -11.64 -8.18
N TYR A 331 11.98 -10.82 -7.26
CA TYR A 331 10.57 -10.39 -7.23
C TYR A 331 10.41 -8.92 -7.64
N GLU A 332 11.34 -8.36 -8.42
CA GLU A 332 11.36 -6.95 -8.85
C GLU A 332 9.99 -6.45 -9.32
N THR A 333 9.30 -7.25 -10.14
CA THR A 333 7.96 -6.93 -10.68
C THR A 333 6.91 -6.68 -9.59
N ASP A 334 6.98 -7.42 -8.48
CA ASP A 334 6.01 -7.34 -7.41
C ASP A 334 6.19 -6.02 -6.65
N TYR A 335 7.44 -5.66 -6.35
CA TYR A 335 7.75 -4.42 -5.65
C TYR A 335 7.47 -3.16 -6.50
N TRP A 336 7.48 -3.25 -7.83
CA TRP A 336 7.03 -2.14 -8.68
C TRP A 336 5.59 -1.70 -8.38
N THR A 337 4.72 -2.57 -7.85
CA THR A 337 3.34 -2.20 -7.49
C THR A 337 3.24 -1.23 -6.31
N GLY A 338 4.34 -1.04 -5.56
CA GLY A 338 4.36 -0.21 -4.35
C GLY A 338 3.92 1.23 -4.58
N VAL A 339 4.21 1.77 -5.77
CA VAL A 339 3.80 3.13 -6.17
C VAL A 339 2.27 3.26 -6.16
N ALA A 340 1.54 2.36 -6.81
CA ALA A 340 0.08 2.35 -6.75
C ALA A 340 -0.44 2.18 -5.33
N VAL A 341 0.12 1.24 -4.57
CA VAL A 341 -0.31 0.97 -3.19
C VAL A 341 -0.19 2.23 -2.32
N PHE A 342 0.93 2.96 -2.42
CA PHE A 342 1.12 4.21 -1.69
C PHE A 342 0.18 5.32 -2.15
N MET A 343 0.05 5.54 -3.45
CA MET A 343 -0.84 6.59 -3.97
C MET A 343 -2.29 6.37 -3.53
N ARG A 344 -2.75 5.12 -3.50
CA ARG A 344 -4.06 4.77 -2.95
C ARG A 344 -4.16 4.99 -1.44
N GLY A 345 -3.11 4.65 -0.68
CA GLY A 345 -3.07 4.92 0.76
C GLY A 345 -3.14 6.42 1.07
N LEU A 346 -2.43 7.24 0.29
CA LEU A 346 -2.46 8.70 0.39
C LEU A 346 -3.85 9.26 0.03
N LEU A 347 -4.45 8.79 -1.06
CA LEU A 347 -5.83 9.13 -1.44
C LEU A 347 -6.84 8.72 -0.37
N TYR A 348 -6.68 7.53 0.21
CA TYR A 348 -7.53 7.04 1.27
C TYR A 348 -7.45 7.91 2.53
N ALA A 349 -6.23 8.28 2.93
CA ALA A 349 -5.99 9.21 4.04
C ALA A 349 -6.63 10.58 3.79
N TYR A 350 -6.43 11.14 2.60
CA TYR A 350 -7.03 12.42 2.19
C TYR A 350 -8.56 12.42 2.29
N ARG A 351 -9.21 11.29 1.99
CA ARG A 351 -10.67 11.17 2.00
C ARG A 351 -11.25 10.89 3.38
N ASN A 352 -10.53 10.16 4.22
CA ASN A 352 -11.10 9.58 5.44
C ASN A 352 -10.54 10.15 6.75
N SER A 353 -9.60 11.10 6.70
CA SER A 353 -9.16 11.88 7.87
C SER A 353 -9.08 13.38 7.54
N PRO A 354 -9.89 14.25 8.17
CA PRO A 354 -9.80 15.70 8.01
C PRO A 354 -8.42 16.28 8.35
N GLU A 355 -7.75 15.69 9.34
CA GLU A 355 -6.42 16.07 9.80
C GLU A 355 -5.36 15.74 8.75
N LEU A 356 -5.36 14.51 8.23
CA LEU A 356 -4.44 14.11 7.16
C LEU A 356 -4.74 14.85 5.86
N LYS A 357 -6.01 15.11 5.54
CA LYS A 357 -6.39 15.99 4.42
C LYS A 357 -5.74 17.36 4.55
N THR A 358 -5.89 17.99 5.71
CA THR A 358 -5.31 19.33 5.98
C THR A 358 -3.79 19.29 5.90
N PHE A 359 -3.17 18.27 6.48
CA PHE A 359 -1.73 18.06 6.42
C PHE A 359 -1.22 17.90 4.98
N ILE A 360 -1.85 17.03 4.18
CA ILE A 360 -1.49 16.79 2.78
C ILE A 360 -1.66 18.07 1.97
N THR A 361 -2.81 18.74 2.04
CA THR A 361 -3.09 19.97 1.26
C THR A 361 -2.16 21.13 1.62
N ASN A 362 -1.75 21.26 2.88
CA ASN A 362 -0.86 22.34 3.32
C ASN A 362 0.62 22.03 3.09
N ASN A 363 0.97 20.81 2.66
CA ASN A 363 2.35 20.43 2.42
C ASN A 363 2.71 20.64 0.93
N ALA A 364 3.45 21.72 0.66
CA ALA A 364 3.87 22.11 -0.69
C ALA A 364 4.73 21.02 -1.38
N THR A 365 5.53 20.27 -0.62
CA THR A 365 6.33 19.16 -1.14
C THR A 365 5.42 18.09 -1.74
N TRP A 366 4.35 17.70 -1.04
CA TRP A 366 3.40 16.71 -1.55
C TRP A 366 2.60 17.20 -2.75
N MET A 367 2.16 18.45 -2.73
CA MET A 367 1.46 19.03 -3.88
C MET A 367 2.35 19.04 -5.13
N SER A 368 3.63 19.40 -4.96
CA SER A 368 4.60 19.41 -6.06
C SER A 368 4.90 17.98 -6.54
N LEU A 369 5.11 17.04 -5.63
CA LEU A 369 5.39 15.65 -5.94
C LEU A 369 4.24 14.95 -6.68
N LEU A 370 2.99 15.14 -6.23
CA LEU A 370 1.80 14.59 -6.90
C LEU A 370 1.65 15.13 -8.32
N ARG A 371 1.81 16.46 -8.48
CA ARG A 371 1.77 17.11 -9.79
C ARG A 371 2.86 16.57 -10.71
N ALA A 372 4.10 16.47 -10.22
CA ALA A 372 5.22 15.98 -11.00
C ALA A 372 5.01 14.54 -11.48
N ASN A 373 4.58 13.65 -10.58
CA ASN A 373 4.32 12.25 -10.95
C ASN A 373 3.16 12.16 -11.96
N ALA A 374 2.08 12.94 -11.80
CA ALA A 374 0.99 12.97 -12.78
C ALA A 374 1.44 13.52 -14.16
N GLU A 375 2.26 14.57 -14.18
CA GLU A 375 2.83 15.14 -15.41
C GLU A 375 3.80 14.16 -16.08
N MET A 376 4.54 13.35 -15.31
CA MET A 376 5.35 12.26 -15.87
C MET A 376 4.48 11.21 -16.56
N VAL A 377 3.36 10.81 -15.96
CA VAL A 377 2.41 9.88 -16.60
C VAL A 377 1.83 10.47 -17.90
N LEU A 378 1.58 11.78 -17.93
CA LEU A 378 1.04 12.44 -19.11
C LEU A 378 2.08 12.56 -20.25
N ASN A 379 3.32 12.96 -19.92
CA ASN A 379 4.27 13.47 -20.91
C ASN A 379 5.48 12.56 -21.17
N LYS A 380 5.79 11.61 -20.27
CA LYS A 380 7.03 10.81 -20.33
C LYS A 380 6.71 9.31 -20.42
N PRO A 381 6.48 8.76 -21.63
CA PRO A 381 6.25 7.32 -21.81
C PRO A 381 7.45 6.47 -21.37
N ASP A 382 8.66 7.03 -21.35
CA ASP A 382 9.90 6.32 -21.00
C ASP A 382 10.25 6.39 -19.50
N ARG A 383 9.29 6.70 -18.62
CA ARG A 383 9.54 6.69 -17.17
C ARG A 383 9.93 5.26 -16.73
N PRO A 384 10.77 5.08 -15.70
CA PRO A 384 11.03 3.77 -15.12
C PRO A 384 9.71 3.05 -14.78
N GLN A 385 9.54 1.87 -15.34
CA GLN A 385 8.32 1.08 -15.30
C GLN A 385 8.67 -0.39 -15.14
N SER A 386 7.69 -1.17 -14.68
CA SER A 386 7.79 -2.62 -14.74
C SER A 386 7.63 -3.07 -16.20
N ASP A 387 8.35 -4.13 -16.58
CA ASP A 387 8.14 -4.82 -17.85
C ASP A 387 6.76 -5.50 -17.94
N ASN A 388 6.02 -5.58 -16.82
CA ASN A 388 4.65 -6.03 -16.78
C ASN A 388 3.67 -4.84 -17.01
N PRO A 389 2.95 -4.80 -18.15
CA PRO A 389 2.04 -3.70 -18.45
C PRO A 389 0.93 -3.52 -17.42
N LEU A 390 0.46 -4.61 -16.79
CA LEU A 390 -0.56 -4.55 -15.75
C LEU A 390 -0.08 -3.73 -14.56
N VAL A 391 1.17 -3.94 -14.12
CA VAL A 391 1.79 -3.20 -13.01
C VAL A 391 1.96 -1.73 -13.37
N SER A 392 2.55 -1.45 -14.54
CA SER A 392 2.87 -0.10 -14.98
C SER A 392 1.62 0.77 -15.18
N LEU A 393 0.60 0.23 -15.83
CA LEU A 393 -0.69 0.91 -16.04
C LEU A 393 -1.48 1.07 -14.74
N THR A 394 -1.38 0.11 -13.81
CA THR A 394 -2.00 0.24 -12.49
C THR A 394 -1.35 1.36 -11.68
N ASN A 395 -0.01 1.49 -11.73
CA ASN A 395 0.72 2.60 -11.13
C ASN A 395 0.32 3.94 -11.73
N ASP A 396 0.29 4.04 -13.06
CA ASP A 396 -0.15 5.25 -13.76
C ASP A 396 -1.55 5.68 -13.32
N LEU A 397 -2.49 4.73 -13.28
CA LEU A 397 -3.88 5.01 -12.94
C LEU A 397 -4.03 5.47 -11.48
N ALA A 398 -3.31 4.84 -10.55
CA ALA A 398 -3.32 5.23 -9.14
C ALA A 398 -2.72 6.63 -8.92
N ILE A 399 -1.62 6.97 -9.60
CA ILE A 399 -1.03 8.33 -9.58
C ILE A 399 -2.05 9.35 -10.06
N LEU A 400 -2.67 9.10 -11.21
CA LEU A 400 -3.64 10.03 -11.80
C LEU A 400 -4.88 10.19 -10.91
N ALA A 401 -5.44 9.10 -10.37
CA ALA A 401 -6.59 9.16 -9.47
C ALA A 401 -6.28 10.00 -8.21
N ALA A 402 -5.13 9.76 -7.57
CA ALA A 402 -4.70 10.54 -6.42
C ALA A 402 -4.48 12.02 -6.77
N ALA A 403 -3.81 12.32 -7.88
CA ALA A 403 -3.56 13.70 -8.30
C ALA A 403 -4.85 14.46 -8.65
N ILE A 404 -5.78 13.83 -9.38
CA ILE A 404 -7.09 14.40 -9.72
C ILE A 404 -7.86 14.78 -8.46
N ALA A 405 -7.83 13.93 -7.43
CA ALA A 405 -8.60 14.13 -6.20
C ALA A 405 -7.96 15.15 -5.23
N ILE A 406 -6.62 15.16 -5.14
CA ILE A 406 -5.89 15.88 -4.07
C ILE A 406 -5.40 17.25 -4.54
N VAL A 407 -4.87 17.35 -5.76
CA VAL A 407 -4.22 18.58 -6.24
C VAL A 407 -5.27 19.60 -6.64
N PRO A 408 -5.21 20.85 -6.11
CA PRO A 408 -6.14 21.89 -6.51
C PRO A 408 -6.06 22.20 -8.00
N HIS A 409 -7.23 22.30 -8.61
CA HIS A 409 -7.44 22.60 -10.01
C HIS A 409 -7.89 24.06 -10.15
N SER A 410 -7.19 24.85 -10.95
CA SER A 410 -7.69 26.18 -11.33
C SER A 410 -8.96 25.99 -12.17
N ALA A 411 -10.08 26.49 -11.66
CA ALA A 411 -11.38 26.44 -12.32
C ALA A 411 -11.42 27.25 -13.62
#